data_AF-A0A522MVX1-F1
#
_entry.id   AF-A0A522MVX1-F1
#
_cell.length_a   1.000
_cell.length_b   1.000
_cell.length_c   1.000
_cell.angle_alpha   90.00
_cell.angle_beta   90.00
_cell.angle_gamma   90.00
#
_symmetry.space_group_name_H-M   'P 1'
#
loop_
_entity.id
_entity.type
_entity.pdbx_description
1 polymer ?
#
loop_
_entity_poly.entity_id
_entity_poly.type
_entity_poly.pdbx_seq_one_letter_code
_entity_poly.pdbx_strand_id
1 'polypeptide(L)'
;MGRQPQGRDLPQPAAHPQGRAAQTVRAWTATARRVREEIGQEARYRHSIGVARTAERLAIAHGLSARRARTAGLLHDLARLWSKDRLLLEARRRKLPIDAFDLAHPVVIHAPVGAELARERFGVTDAGILSAIQKHTLGAAEMADLDAVLYIADAVEPGRVYDGRAAMLETALQDLDAGMRAVLESTLARNAERGLTPSPKTLACARAYGAVIPEELLHA
;
A
#
# COMPACT_ATOMS: atom_id res chain seq x y z
N MET A 1 -45.22 -51.15 27.53
CA MET A 1 -45.21 -49.99 26.62
C MET A 1 -44.36 -48.91 27.26
N GLY A 2 -43.19 -48.63 26.68
CA GLY A 2 -42.19 -47.77 27.29
C GLY A 2 -42.34 -46.29 26.94
N ARG A 3 -41.67 -45.44 27.71
CA ARG A 3 -41.19 -44.13 27.28
C ARG A 3 -39.83 -43.87 27.92
N GLN A 4 -38.79 -43.80 27.09
CA GLN A 4 -37.48 -43.25 27.45
C GLN A 4 -37.56 -41.71 27.45
N PRO A 5 -36.82 -41.01 28.31
CA PRO A 5 -36.70 -39.56 28.24
C PRO A 5 -35.69 -39.15 27.16
N GLN A 6 -36.09 -38.16 26.37
CA GLN A 6 -35.31 -37.59 25.26
C GLN A 6 -34.09 -36.83 25.80
N GLY A 7 -32.91 -37.14 25.27
CA GLY A 7 -31.68 -36.40 25.52
C GLY A 7 -31.78 -34.98 24.99
N ARG A 8 -31.40 -34.00 25.82
CA ARG A 8 -31.19 -32.61 25.39
C ARG A 8 -29.80 -32.54 24.76
N ASP A 9 -29.75 -32.20 23.48
CA ASP A 9 -28.50 -31.85 22.79
C ASP A 9 -27.88 -30.62 23.47
N LEU A 10 -26.68 -30.80 23.99
CA LEU A 10 -25.84 -29.71 24.45
C LEU A 10 -25.28 -28.97 23.22
N PRO A 11 -25.31 -27.64 23.16
CA PRO A 11 -24.69 -26.90 22.07
C PRO A 11 -23.18 -27.15 22.04
N GLN A 12 -22.66 -27.52 20.87
CA GLN A 12 -21.22 -27.71 20.69
C GLN A 12 -20.47 -26.40 20.98
N PRO A 13 -19.30 -26.45 21.64
CA PRO A 13 -18.52 -25.26 21.93
C PRO A 13 -18.00 -24.64 20.63
N ALA A 14 -18.19 -23.33 20.48
CA ALA A 14 -17.62 -22.56 19.38
C ALA A 14 -16.09 -22.72 19.36
N ALA A 15 -15.54 -22.94 18.16
CA ALA A 15 -14.12 -23.17 17.93
C ALA A 15 -13.24 -22.12 18.63
N HIS A 16 -12.25 -22.59 19.41
CA HIS A 16 -11.36 -21.75 20.21
C HIS A 16 -10.55 -20.73 19.37
N PRO A 17 -10.39 -19.49 19.86
CA PRO A 17 -9.69 -18.39 19.15
C PRO A 17 -8.20 -18.64 18.88
N GLN A 18 -7.58 -19.58 19.60
CA GLN A 18 -6.15 -19.88 19.51
C GLN A 18 -5.72 -20.48 18.16
N GLY A 19 -6.61 -21.23 17.49
CA GLY A 19 -6.32 -21.86 16.19
C GLY A 19 -6.24 -20.88 15.02
N ARG A 20 -7.10 -19.85 14.99
CA ARG A 20 -7.12 -18.83 13.93
C ARG A 20 -5.90 -17.91 13.98
N ALA A 21 -5.46 -17.53 15.18
CA ALA A 21 -4.28 -16.68 15.36
C ALA A 21 -3.00 -17.39 14.85
N ALA A 22 -2.80 -18.67 15.23
CA ALA A 22 -1.67 -19.46 14.78
C ALA A 22 -1.64 -19.68 13.26
N GLN A 23 -2.81 -19.90 12.63
CA GLN A 23 -2.92 -19.99 11.18
C GLN A 23 -2.60 -18.67 10.48
N THR A 24 -3.06 -17.55 11.03
CA THR A 24 -2.80 -16.20 10.47
C THR A 24 -1.30 -15.85 10.55
N VAL A 25 -0.63 -16.20 11.64
CA VAL A 25 0.82 -16.02 11.80
C VAL A 25 1.59 -16.87 10.80
N ARG A 26 1.23 -18.15 10.63
CA ARG A 26 1.87 -19.04 9.65
C ARG A 26 1.69 -18.55 8.22
N ALA A 27 0.48 -18.11 7.87
CA ALA A 27 0.18 -17.54 6.55
C ALA A 27 1.00 -16.27 6.28
N TRP A 28 1.08 -15.36 7.26
CA TRP A 28 1.92 -14.16 7.14
C TRP A 28 3.40 -14.49 6.91
N THR A 29 3.98 -15.37 7.73
CA THR A 29 5.40 -15.72 7.64
C THR A 29 5.73 -16.36 6.29
N ALA A 30 4.84 -17.21 5.78
CA ALA A 30 4.98 -17.80 4.46
C ALA A 30 4.95 -16.74 3.35
N THR A 31 3.98 -15.81 3.38
CA THR A 31 3.89 -14.71 2.42
C THR A 31 5.11 -13.80 2.48
N ALA A 32 5.55 -13.38 3.67
CA ALA A 32 6.71 -12.51 3.85
C ALA A 32 8.00 -13.15 3.28
N ARG A 33 8.19 -14.45 3.48
CA ARG A 33 9.31 -15.19 2.87
C ARG A 33 9.25 -15.16 1.35
N ARG A 34 8.09 -15.44 0.76
CA ARG A 34 7.90 -15.39 -0.70
C ARG A 34 8.13 -14.00 -1.28
N VAL A 35 7.73 -12.95 -0.55
CA VAL A 35 8.00 -11.55 -0.94
C VAL A 35 9.48 -11.25 -0.92
N ARG A 36 10.22 -11.73 0.10
CA ARG A 36 11.68 -11.60 0.14
C ARG A 36 12.35 -12.25 -1.07
N GLU A 37 11.92 -13.46 -1.42
CA GLU A 37 12.40 -14.21 -2.60
C GLU A 37 12.07 -13.46 -3.90
N GLU A 38 10.86 -12.93 -4.06
CA GLU A 38 10.42 -12.20 -5.25
C GLU A 38 11.15 -10.86 -5.42
N ILE A 39 11.35 -10.10 -4.33
CA ILE A 39 12.08 -8.82 -4.36
C ILE A 39 13.57 -9.04 -4.60
N GLY A 40 14.17 -10.08 -4.02
CA GLY A 40 15.58 -10.44 -4.24
C GLY A 40 16.61 -9.45 -3.68
N GLN A 41 16.18 -8.42 -2.94
CA GLN A 41 17.05 -7.42 -2.31
C GLN A 41 16.61 -7.14 -0.87
N GLU A 42 17.54 -7.31 0.07
CA GLU A 42 17.28 -7.21 1.51
C GLU A 42 16.80 -5.81 1.94
N ALA A 43 17.40 -4.73 1.42
CA ALA A 43 17.01 -3.37 1.77
C ALA A 43 15.55 -3.07 1.38
N ARG A 44 15.14 -3.44 0.16
CA ARG A 44 13.77 -3.28 -0.33
C ARG A 44 12.77 -4.18 0.41
N TYR A 45 13.18 -5.39 0.78
CA TYR A 45 12.36 -6.26 1.62
C TYR A 45 12.14 -5.67 3.02
N ARG A 46 13.19 -5.14 3.66
CA ARG A 46 13.07 -4.46 4.97
C ARG A 46 12.15 -3.25 4.90
N HIS A 47 12.27 -2.47 3.83
CA HIS A 47 11.35 -1.38 3.54
C HIS A 47 9.90 -1.89 3.44
N SER A 48 9.64 -2.95 2.67
CA SER A 48 8.28 -3.54 2.57
C SER A 48 7.73 -4.01 3.92
N ILE A 49 8.58 -4.55 4.81
CA ILE A 49 8.18 -4.89 6.19
C ILE A 49 7.87 -3.63 7.02
N GLY A 50 8.66 -2.57 6.87
CA GLY A 50 8.44 -1.26 7.48
C GLY A 50 7.09 -0.65 7.06
N VAL A 51 6.82 -0.64 5.75
CA VAL A 51 5.54 -0.17 5.18
C VAL A 51 4.39 -1.02 5.70
N ALA A 52 4.50 -2.35 5.68
CA ALA A 52 3.43 -3.23 6.17
C ALA A 52 3.05 -2.95 7.64
N ARG A 53 4.04 -2.73 8.51
CA ARG A 53 3.81 -2.41 9.92
C ARG A 53 3.23 -1.01 10.12
N THR A 54 3.70 -0.04 9.35
CA THR A 54 3.20 1.34 9.39
C THR A 54 1.76 1.41 8.90
N ALA A 55 1.44 0.74 7.78
CA ALA A 55 0.10 0.63 7.22
C ALA A 55 -0.86 -0.08 8.19
N GLU A 56 -0.43 -1.17 8.84
CA GLU A 56 -1.21 -1.84 9.89
C GLU A 56 -1.57 -0.87 11.03
N ARG A 57 -0.61 -0.08 11.50
CA ARG A 57 -0.79 0.87 12.60
C ARG A 57 -1.73 2.02 12.23
N LEU A 58 -1.57 2.59 11.04
CA LEU A 58 -2.48 3.61 10.49
C LEU A 58 -3.90 3.06 10.32
N ALA A 59 -4.04 1.84 9.76
CA ALA A 59 -5.33 1.21 9.58
C ALA A 59 -6.07 1.00 10.90
N ILE A 60 -5.37 0.57 11.96
CA ILE A 60 -5.97 0.42 13.29
C ILE A 60 -6.46 1.77 13.83
N ALA A 61 -5.67 2.84 13.69
CA ALA A 61 -6.05 4.17 14.15
C ALA A 61 -7.33 4.70 13.48
N HIS A 62 -7.57 4.32 12.22
CA HIS A 62 -8.73 4.75 11.43
C HIS A 62 -9.85 3.71 11.34
N GLY A 63 -9.85 2.66 12.16
CA GLY A 63 -10.91 1.64 12.17
C GLY A 63 -10.97 0.76 10.90
N LEU A 64 -9.89 0.73 10.12
CA LEU A 64 -9.76 -0.08 8.91
C LEU A 64 -9.21 -1.48 9.22
N SER A 65 -9.28 -2.37 8.23
CA SER A 65 -8.75 -3.73 8.38
C SER A 65 -7.22 -3.73 8.41
N ALA A 66 -6.65 -3.93 9.60
CA ALA A 66 -5.22 -4.16 9.84
C ALA A 66 -4.62 -5.18 8.86
N ARG A 67 -5.32 -6.30 8.63
CA ARG A 67 -4.87 -7.36 7.71
C ARG A 67 -4.74 -6.85 6.27
N ARG A 68 -5.73 -6.11 5.76
CA ARG A 68 -5.72 -5.60 4.38
C ARG A 68 -4.58 -4.62 4.17
N ALA A 69 -4.41 -3.68 5.10
CA ALA A 69 -3.33 -2.68 5.07
C ALA A 69 -1.95 -3.32 5.16
N ARG A 70 -1.76 -4.26 6.07
CA ARG A 70 -0.51 -5.00 6.21
C ARG A 70 -0.15 -5.80 4.96
N THR A 71 -1.14 -6.45 4.33
CA THR A 71 -0.94 -7.17 3.07
C THR A 71 -0.58 -6.24 1.92
N ALA A 72 -1.29 -5.11 1.78
CA ALA A 72 -0.98 -4.12 0.76
C ALA A 72 0.43 -3.55 0.93
N GLY A 73 0.81 -3.18 2.16
CA GLY A 73 2.15 -2.68 2.49
C GLY A 73 3.26 -3.69 2.23
N LEU A 74 3.02 -4.98 2.46
CA LEU A 74 4.02 -6.02 2.17
C LEU A 74 4.25 -6.21 0.65
N LEU A 75 3.21 -6.01 -0.16
CA LEU A 75 3.20 -6.35 -1.59
C LEU A 75 3.36 -5.14 -2.52
N HIS A 76 3.39 -3.91 -2.01
CA HIS A 76 3.33 -2.71 -2.85
C HIS A 76 4.48 -2.60 -3.87
N ASP A 77 5.66 -3.11 -3.50
CA ASP A 77 6.93 -2.86 -4.18
C ASP A 77 7.47 -4.07 -4.97
N LEU A 78 6.63 -5.09 -5.27
CA LEU A 78 7.07 -6.34 -5.91
C LEU A 78 7.84 -6.14 -7.23
N ALA A 79 7.47 -5.13 -8.01
CA ALA A 79 8.11 -4.82 -9.29
C ALA A 79 9.13 -3.67 -9.20
N ARG A 80 9.39 -3.12 -8.01
CA ARG A 80 10.15 -1.86 -7.83
C ARG A 80 11.57 -1.90 -8.37
N LEU A 81 12.18 -3.08 -8.37
CA LEU A 81 13.56 -3.33 -8.79
C LEU A 81 13.68 -3.83 -10.24
N TRP A 82 12.56 -3.92 -10.97
CA TRP A 82 12.60 -4.29 -12.38
C TRP A 82 13.19 -3.16 -13.23
N SER A 83 13.83 -3.54 -14.34
CA SER A 83 14.34 -2.56 -15.30
C SER A 83 13.19 -1.81 -15.98
N LYS A 84 13.47 -0.60 -16.47
CA LYS A 84 12.51 0.23 -17.21
C LYS A 84 11.90 -0.54 -18.39
N ASP A 85 12.72 -1.24 -19.16
CA ASP A 85 12.28 -2.03 -20.32
C ASP A 85 11.34 -3.17 -19.92
N ARG A 86 11.67 -3.85 -18.81
CA ARG A 86 10.80 -4.91 -18.27
C ARG A 86 9.47 -4.34 -17.80
N LEU A 87 9.46 -3.21 -17.10
CA LEU A 87 8.23 -2.56 -16.66
C LEU A 87 7.33 -2.19 -17.84
N LEU A 88 7.88 -1.56 -18.88
CA LEU A 88 7.16 -1.20 -20.09
C LEU A 88 6.63 -2.43 -20.84
N LEU A 89 7.46 -3.47 -21.00
CA LEU A 89 7.06 -4.73 -21.63
C LEU A 89 5.90 -5.39 -20.90
N GLU A 90 6.01 -5.49 -19.57
CA GLU A 90 5.03 -6.18 -18.73
C GLU A 90 3.71 -5.39 -18.63
N ALA A 91 3.78 -4.06 -18.64
CA ALA A 91 2.60 -3.21 -18.69
C ALA A 91 1.88 -3.32 -20.04
N ARG A 92 2.60 -3.34 -21.17
CA ARG A 92 2.02 -3.59 -22.50
C ARG A 92 1.39 -4.98 -22.59
N ARG A 93 2.07 -6.02 -22.12
CA ARG A 93 1.55 -7.41 -22.14
C ARG A 93 0.22 -7.52 -21.39
N ARG A 94 0.08 -6.79 -20.28
CA ARG A 94 -1.12 -6.76 -19.45
C ARG A 94 -2.15 -5.72 -19.86
N LYS A 95 -1.89 -4.95 -20.93
CA LYS A 95 -2.75 -3.87 -21.40
C LYS A 95 -3.05 -2.84 -20.30
N LEU A 96 -2.07 -2.57 -19.44
CA LEU A 96 -2.19 -1.53 -18.42
C LEU A 96 -2.22 -0.15 -19.12
N PRO A 97 -3.02 0.81 -18.62
CA PRO A 97 -2.97 2.17 -19.14
C PRO A 97 -1.60 2.77 -18.83
N ILE A 98 -0.94 3.30 -19.86
CA ILE A 98 0.35 3.99 -19.80
C ILE A 98 0.14 5.35 -20.45
N ASP A 99 0.40 6.42 -19.72
CA ASP A 99 0.36 7.78 -20.25
C ASP A 99 1.77 8.31 -20.62
N ALA A 100 1.84 9.56 -21.08
CA ALA A 100 3.10 10.18 -21.46
C ALA A 100 4.09 10.31 -20.29
N PHE A 101 3.59 10.52 -19.06
CA PHE A 101 4.42 10.59 -17.87
C PHE A 101 5.00 9.22 -17.52
N ASP A 102 4.19 8.16 -17.61
CA ASP A 102 4.63 6.78 -17.40
C ASP A 102 5.75 6.39 -18.39
N LEU A 103 5.66 6.83 -19.66
CA LEU A 103 6.70 6.61 -20.67
C LEU A 103 8.00 7.38 -20.37
N ALA A 104 7.89 8.62 -19.90
CA ALA A 104 9.05 9.44 -19.52
C ALA A 104 9.70 8.95 -18.21
N HIS A 105 8.90 8.38 -17.30
CA HIS A 105 9.33 7.90 -15.98
C HIS A 105 8.94 6.45 -15.72
N PRO A 106 9.43 5.45 -16.49
CA PRO A 106 8.93 4.07 -16.43
C PRO A 106 9.02 3.39 -15.06
N VAL A 107 9.83 3.92 -14.15
CA VAL A 107 9.92 3.41 -12.78
C VAL A 107 8.57 3.44 -12.06
N VAL A 108 7.68 4.40 -12.34
CA VAL A 108 6.38 4.53 -11.65
C VAL A 108 5.40 3.40 -12.01
N ILE A 109 5.63 2.72 -13.13
CA ILE A 109 4.84 1.58 -13.61
C ILE A 109 4.96 0.37 -12.68
N HIS A 110 5.95 0.34 -11.78
CA HIS A 110 6.06 -0.74 -10.80
C HIS A 110 4.81 -0.88 -9.90
N ALA A 111 4.08 0.21 -9.64
CA ALA A 111 2.87 0.16 -8.84
C ALA A 111 1.74 -0.63 -9.53
N PRO A 112 1.27 -0.25 -10.74
CA PRO A 112 0.24 -1.02 -11.44
C PRO A 112 0.71 -2.43 -11.84
N VAL A 113 1.98 -2.62 -12.21
CA VAL A 113 2.53 -3.96 -12.45
C VAL A 113 2.57 -4.78 -11.15
N GLY A 114 2.96 -4.18 -10.03
CA GLY A 114 3.00 -4.80 -8.71
C GLY A 114 1.63 -5.29 -8.26
N ALA A 115 0.57 -4.54 -8.54
CA ALA A 115 -0.80 -4.97 -8.28
C ALA A 115 -1.15 -6.26 -9.05
N GLU A 116 -0.77 -6.35 -10.33
CA GLU A 116 -0.98 -7.57 -11.12
C GLU A 116 -0.13 -8.75 -10.61
N LEU A 117 1.09 -8.52 -10.15
CA LEU A 117 1.89 -9.58 -9.52
C LEU A 117 1.29 -10.06 -8.19
N ALA A 118 0.75 -9.15 -7.38
CA ALA A 118 0.05 -9.50 -6.16
C ALA A 118 -1.17 -10.41 -6.46
N ARG A 119 -1.91 -10.10 -7.54
CA ARG A 119 -3.02 -10.92 -8.04
C ARG A 119 -2.53 -12.30 -8.51
N GLU A 120 -1.62 -12.32 -9.48
CA GLU A 120 -1.17 -13.53 -10.19
C GLU A 120 -0.36 -14.48 -9.32
N ARG A 121 0.57 -13.94 -8.52
CA ARG A 121 1.56 -14.75 -7.78
C ARG A 121 1.18 -14.95 -6.33
N PHE A 122 0.52 -13.98 -5.71
CA PHE A 122 0.17 -14.04 -4.29
C PHE A 122 -1.33 -14.34 -4.06
N GLY A 123 -2.12 -14.46 -5.13
CA GLY A 123 -3.53 -14.84 -5.05
C GLY A 123 -4.42 -13.76 -4.42
N VAL A 124 -3.99 -12.50 -4.47
CA VAL A 124 -4.77 -11.38 -3.93
C VAL A 124 -5.97 -11.11 -4.84
N THR A 125 -7.18 -11.28 -4.30
CA THR A 125 -8.45 -11.01 -5.01
C THR A 125 -9.20 -9.79 -4.47
N ASP A 126 -8.75 -9.23 -3.33
CA ASP A 126 -9.35 -8.04 -2.73
C ASP A 126 -9.04 -6.79 -3.56
N ALA A 127 -10.07 -6.22 -4.19
CA ALA A 127 -9.94 -5.06 -5.07
C ALA A 127 -9.38 -3.82 -4.36
N GLY A 128 -9.63 -3.66 -3.07
CA GLY A 128 -9.08 -2.52 -2.30
C GLY A 128 -7.58 -2.67 -2.05
N ILE A 129 -7.09 -3.88 -1.78
CA ILE A 129 -5.64 -4.14 -1.68
C ILE A 129 -4.96 -3.85 -3.01
N LEU A 130 -5.54 -4.32 -4.12
CA LEU A 130 -4.98 -4.13 -5.46
C LEU A 130 -5.01 -2.64 -5.87
N SER A 131 -6.10 -1.92 -5.58
CA SER A 131 -6.22 -0.47 -5.77
C SER A 131 -5.12 0.28 -5.02
N ALA A 132 -4.92 -0.05 -3.74
CA ALA A 132 -3.90 0.61 -2.93
C ALA A 132 -2.51 0.42 -3.54
N ILE A 133 -2.15 -0.83 -3.88
CA ILE A 133 -0.87 -1.13 -4.53
C ILE A 133 -0.73 -0.38 -5.86
N GLN A 134 -1.79 -0.34 -6.67
CA GLN A 134 -1.76 0.34 -7.97
C GLN A 134 -1.50 1.85 -7.84
N LYS A 135 -2.04 2.50 -6.81
CA LYS A 135 -2.01 3.96 -6.65
C LYS A 135 -0.87 4.46 -5.75
N HIS A 136 -0.15 3.58 -5.04
CA HIS A 136 0.74 3.99 -3.95
C HIS A 136 1.87 4.95 -4.35
N THR A 137 2.32 4.97 -5.61
CA THR A 137 3.42 5.85 -6.05
C THR A 137 2.95 7.24 -6.43
N LEU A 138 1.88 7.36 -7.23
CA LEU A 138 1.47 8.63 -7.84
C LEU A 138 0.21 9.23 -7.18
N GLY A 139 -0.50 8.43 -6.38
CA GLY A 139 -1.84 8.78 -5.92
C GLY A 139 -2.85 8.83 -7.05
N ALA A 140 -4.07 9.27 -6.72
CA ALA A 140 -5.16 9.58 -7.63
C ALA A 140 -6.03 10.66 -7.02
N ALA A 141 -6.86 11.35 -7.82
CA ALA A 141 -7.85 12.28 -7.28
C ALA A 141 -8.84 11.58 -6.33
N GLU A 142 -9.19 10.33 -6.64
CA GLU A 142 -10.03 9.48 -5.82
C GLU A 142 -9.20 8.37 -5.17
N MET A 143 -8.98 8.50 -3.87
CA MET A 143 -8.27 7.55 -3.02
C MET A 143 -9.25 7.01 -1.99
N ALA A 144 -9.38 5.69 -1.90
CA ALA A 144 -10.03 5.07 -0.75
C ALA A 144 -9.11 5.17 0.48
N ASP A 145 -9.65 5.03 1.68
CA ASP A 145 -8.86 5.13 2.93
C ASP A 145 -7.68 4.14 2.94
N LEU A 146 -7.85 2.95 2.38
CA LEU A 146 -6.76 1.96 2.25
C LEU A 146 -5.67 2.41 1.26
N ASP A 147 -6.05 3.10 0.19
CA ASP A 147 -5.10 3.68 -0.77
C ASP A 147 -4.26 4.76 -0.05
N ALA A 148 -4.93 5.64 0.71
CA ALA A 148 -4.29 6.70 1.49
C ALA A 148 -3.36 6.15 2.58
N VAL A 149 -3.83 5.15 3.34
CA VAL A 149 -3.00 4.46 4.35
C VAL A 149 -1.72 3.91 3.74
N LEU A 150 -1.80 3.25 2.58
CA LEU A 150 -0.61 2.69 1.94
C LEU A 150 0.33 3.79 1.41
N TYR A 151 -0.23 4.82 0.77
CA TYR A 151 0.52 5.96 0.25
C TYR A 151 1.32 6.67 1.37
N ILE A 152 0.67 6.96 2.49
CA ILE A 152 1.33 7.54 3.68
C ILE A 152 2.39 6.58 4.22
N ALA A 153 2.03 5.31 4.41
CA ALA A 153 2.93 4.32 5.02
C ALA A 153 4.25 4.15 4.25
N ASP A 154 4.23 4.16 2.91
CA ASP A 154 5.44 4.09 2.09
C ASP A 154 6.36 5.31 2.31
N ALA A 155 5.76 6.50 2.40
CA ALA A 155 6.50 7.72 2.68
C ALA A 155 7.11 7.72 4.08
N VAL A 156 6.35 7.33 5.11
CA VAL A 156 6.71 7.59 6.52
C VAL A 156 7.17 6.37 7.32
N GLU A 157 7.39 5.22 6.69
CA GLU A 157 7.87 4.05 7.42
C GLU A 157 9.22 4.31 8.13
N PRO A 158 9.50 3.67 9.29
CA PRO A 158 10.62 4.05 10.16
C PRO A 158 12.03 4.04 9.55
N GLY A 159 12.26 3.28 8.49
CA GLY A 159 13.51 3.23 7.73
C GLY A 159 13.75 4.44 6.84
N ARG A 160 12.74 5.29 6.62
CA ARG A 160 12.87 6.53 5.86
C ARG A 160 13.52 7.62 6.72
N VAL A 161 14.57 8.23 6.18
CA VAL A 161 15.38 9.25 6.87
C VAL A 161 15.28 10.56 6.09
N TYR A 162 14.42 11.45 6.56
CA TYR A 162 14.28 12.83 6.08
C TYR A 162 13.44 13.64 7.10
N ASP A 163 13.55 14.96 7.06
CA ASP A 163 12.92 15.86 8.03
C ASP A 163 11.39 15.85 7.92
N GLY A 164 10.72 16.05 9.07
CA GLY A 164 9.25 16.06 9.14
C GLY A 164 8.57 14.69 9.06
N ARG A 165 9.29 13.60 8.74
CA ARG A 165 8.72 12.24 8.61
C ARG A 165 7.92 11.79 9.84
N ALA A 166 8.47 11.97 11.04
CA ALA A 166 7.81 11.55 12.28
C ALA A 166 6.53 12.37 12.55
N ALA A 167 6.58 13.68 12.34
CA ALA A 167 5.43 14.56 12.48
C ALA A 167 4.30 14.22 11.48
N MET A 168 4.65 13.86 10.24
CA MET A 168 3.66 13.39 9.26
C MET A 168 2.98 12.09 9.69
N LEU A 169 3.73 11.14 10.27
CA LEU A 169 3.14 9.92 10.82
C LEU A 169 2.21 10.22 12.00
N GLU A 170 2.60 11.10 12.92
CA GLU A 170 1.73 11.49 14.04
C GLU A 170 0.45 12.19 13.56
N THR A 171 0.58 13.11 12.61
CA THR A 171 -0.56 13.76 11.95
C THR A 171 -1.47 12.71 11.32
N ALA A 172 -0.91 11.80 10.53
CA ALA A 172 -1.66 10.75 9.86
C ALA A 172 -2.31 9.74 10.81
N LEU A 173 -1.80 9.56 12.04
CA LEU A 173 -2.43 8.71 13.05
C LEU A 173 -3.65 9.38 13.70
N GLN A 174 -3.75 10.70 13.65
CA GLN A 174 -4.87 11.47 14.21
C GLN A 174 -5.93 11.77 13.14
N ASP A 175 -5.50 12.12 11.93
CA ASP A 175 -6.35 12.51 10.82
C ASP A 175 -5.71 12.05 9.50
N LEU A 176 -6.40 11.14 8.79
CA LEU A 176 -5.87 10.50 7.59
C LEU A 176 -5.71 11.50 6.44
N ASP A 177 -6.65 12.41 6.28
CA ASP A 177 -6.65 13.41 5.20
C ASP A 177 -5.57 14.47 5.45
N ALA A 178 -5.41 14.91 6.70
CA ALA A 178 -4.31 15.78 7.09
C ALA A 178 -2.94 15.10 6.88
N GLY A 179 -2.84 13.80 7.17
CA GLY A 179 -1.66 13.00 6.88
C GLY A 179 -1.34 12.92 5.39
N MET A 180 -2.34 12.65 4.56
CA MET A 180 -2.20 12.64 3.09
C MET A 180 -1.73 13.99 2.57
N ARG A 181 -2.36 15.08 3.00
CA ARG A 181 -1.96 16.44 2.65
C ARG A 181 -0.49 16.70 2.98
N ALA A 182 -0.07 16.40 4.21
CA ALA A 182 1.31 16.63 4.64
C ALA A 182 2.34 15.83 3.81
N VAL A 183 2.04 14.57 3.48
CA VAL A 183 2.90 13.73 2.64
C VAL A 183 2.95 14.24 1.20
N LEU A 184 1.83 14.69 0.64
CA LEU A 184 1.77 15.28 -0.70
C LEU A 184 2.57 16.59 -0.77
N GLU A 185 2.43 17.48 0.21
CA GLU A 185 3.20 18.72 0.30
C GLU A 185 4.70 18.43 0.40
N SER A 186 5.10 17.49 1.28
CA SER A 186 6.50 17.06 1.39
C SER A 186 7.03 16.48 0.06
N THR A 187 6.20 15.72 -0.66
CA THR A 187 6.58 15.14 -1.97
C THR A 187 6.77 16.22 -3.03
N LEU A 188 5.86 17.19 -3.08
CA LEU A 188 5.91 18.30 -4.04
C LEU A 188 7.08 19.24 -3.75
N ALA A 189 7.33 19.60 -2.49
CA ALA A 189 8.48 20.41 -2.10
C ALA A 189 9.79 19.76 -2.53
N ARG A 190 9.96 18.46 -2.26
CA ARG A 190 11.14 17.70 -2.70
C ARG A 190 11.29 17.58 -4.21
N ASN A 191 10.18 17.56 -4.95
CA ASN A 191 10.22 17.57 -6.40
C ASN A 191 10.68 18.94 -6.91
N ALA A 192 10.17 20.04 -6.35
CA ALA A 192 10.60 21.40 -6.67
C ALA A 192 12.10 21.60 -6.39
N GLU A 193 12.57 21.21 -5.19
CA GLU A 193 14.00 21.27 -4.81
C GLU A 193 14.93 20.53 -5.78
N ARG A 194 14.41 19.47 -6.43
CA ARG A 194 15.15 18.62 -7.36
C ARG A 194 14.91 18.97 -8.82
N GLY A 195 14.10 19.99 -9.12
CA GLY A 195 13.70 20.35 -10.48
C GLY A 195 12.95 19.23 -11.21
N LEU A 196 12.18 18.42 -10.47
CA LEU A 196 11.39 17.31 -11.03
C LEU A 196 9.94 17.74 -11.25
N THR A 197 9.42 17.53 -12.45
CA THR A 197 8.00 17.72 -12.77
C THR A 197 7.16 16.60 -12.13
N PRO A 198 6.16 16.92 -11.30
CA PRO A 198 5.24 15.92 -10.77
C PRO A 198 4.32 15.33 -11.84
N SER A 199 3.83 14.12 -11.62
CA SER A 199 2.80 13.54 -12.49
C SER A 199 1.50 14.36 -12.40
N PRO A 200 0.74 14.49 -13.51
CA PRO A 200 -0.63 15.02 -13.46
C PRO A 200 -1.52 14.28 -12.44
N LYS A 201 -1.30 12.97 -12.23
CA LYS A 201 -2.01 12.17 -11.21
C LYS A 201 -1.69 12.66 -9.80
N THR A 202 -0.42 12.96 -9.53
CA THR A 202 0.03 13.50 -8.22
C THR A 202 -0.50 14.91 -7.98
N LEU A 203 -0.50 15.77 -9.00
CA LEU A 203 -1.10 17.11 -8.89
C LEU A 203 -2.61 17.03 -8.65
N ALA A 204 -3.31 16.13 -9.32
CA ALA A 204 -4.74 15.91 -9.09
C ALA A 204 -5.02 15.40 -7.67
N CYS A 205 -4.21 14.45 -7.18
CA CYS A 205 -4.25 13.97 -5.79
C CYS A 205 -4.02 15.13 -4.80
N ALA A 206 -2.97 15.93 -5.00
CA ALA A 206 -2.67 17.10 -4.18
C ALA A 206 -3.85 18.08 -4.09
N ARG A 207 -4.48 18.41 -5.22
CA ARG A 207 -5.66 19.28 -5.24
C ARG A 207 -6.84 18.68 -4.48
N ALA A 208 -7.09 17.37 -4.63
CA ALA A 208 -8.19 16.69 -3.94
C ALA A 208 -8.04 16.73 -2.40
N TYR A 209 -6.81 16.68 -1.88
CA TYR A 209 -6.51 16.78 -0.45
C TYR A 209 -6.24 18.22 0.04
N GLY A 210 -6.41 19.23 -0.83
CA GLY A 210 -6.15 20.63 -0.50
C GLY A 210 -4.69 20.91 -0.13
N ALA A 211 -3.75 20.16 -0.69
CA ALA A 211 -2.31 20.38 -0.49
C ALA A 211 -1.85 21.64 -1.21
N VAL A 212 -0.93 22.37 -0.57
CA VAL A 212 -0.26 23.51 -1.19
C VAL A 212 0.69 23.02 -2.28
N ILE A 213 0.50 23.52 -3.50
CA ILE A 213 1.35 23.21 -4.64
C ILE A 213 2.30 24.40 -4.85
N PRO A 214 3.64 24.20 -4.79
CA PRO A 214 4.61 25.25 -5.09
C PRO A 214 4.36 25.90 -6.46
N GLU A 215 4.48 27.23 -6.55
CA GLU A 215 4.14 28.00 -7.75
C GLU A 215 4.99 27.56 -8.95
N GLU A 216 6.24 27.18 -8.71
CA GLU A 216 7.17 26.69 -9.73
C GLU A 216 6.68 25.39 -10.39
N LEU A 217 5.78 24.64 -9.74
CA LEU A 217 5.20 23.40 -10.23
C LEU A 217 3.83 23.60 -10.91
N LEU A 218 3.25 24.81 -10.86
CA LEU A 218 1.96 25.11 -11.50
C LEU A 218 2.07 25.33 -13.01
N HIS A 219 3.28 25.58 -13.51
CA HIS A 219 3.56 25.92 -14.91
C HIS A 219 4.37 24.86 -15.67
N ALA A 220 4.59 23.69 -15.06
CA ALA A 220 5.42 22.61 -15.59
C ALA A 220 4.64 21.59 -16.44
#